data_AF-A0A7Y5FN18-F1
#
_entry.id   AF-A0A7Y5FN18-F1
#
_cell.length_a   1.000
_cell.length_b   1.000
_cell.length_c   1.000
_cell.angle_alpha   90.00
_cell.angle_beta   90.00
_cell.angle_gamma   90.00
#
_symmetry.space_group_name_H-M   'P 1'
#
loop_
_entity.id
_entity.type
_entity.pdbx_description
1 polymer ?
#
loop_
_entity_poly.entity_id
_entity_poly.type
_entity_poly.pdbx_seq_one_letter_code
_entity_poly.pdbx_strand_id
1 'polypeptide(L)'
;MRTMFGWFKKKKDEEPSFDPTNLTLKSLGQGYLVDYNFKTYVVEKIYTYDWGEDFYTHEFKLVAGDDIMYLHIEEDDETEYTITRPVNILQIDEKLPHQIKMFEKPFDKLTWNNRSYKMQSESAGYLNEKGRDNWEAFICWDYMATDSDEILSVEQ
;
A
#
# COMPACT_ATOMS: atom_id res chain seq x y z
N MET A 1 -7.26 -32.36 -49.26
CA MET A 1 -6.69 -31.02 -49.02
C MET A 1 -7.70 -30.21 -48.22
N ARG A 2 -7.47 -29.98 -46.93
CA ARG A 2 -7.99 -28.82 -46.16
C ARG A 2 -7.41 -28.91 -44.75
N THR A 3 -6.39 -28.09 -44.55
CA THR A 3 -5.65 -27.91 -43.31
C THR A 3 -6.43 -26.94 -42.42
N MET A 4 -6.71 -27.31 -41.17
CA MET A 4 -7.10 -26.36 -40.12
C MET A 4 -6.17 -26.55 -38.93
N PHE A 5 -5.01 -25.87 -38.99
CA PHE A 5 -4.19 -25.65 -37.80
C PHE A 5 -4.64 -24.34 -37.17
N GLY A 6 -5.26 -24.45 -36.00
CA GLY A 6 -5.67 -23.32 -35.18
C GLY A 6 -4.49 -22.46 -34.76
N TRP A 7 -4.61 -21.18 -35.08
CA TRP A 7 -3.64 -20.12 -34.85
C TRP A 7 -3.54 -19.81 -33.35
N PHE A 8 -2.55 -20.37 -32.68
CA PHE A 8 -2.11 -19.89 -31.36
C PHE A 8 -1.48 -18.51 -31.54
N LYS A 9 -2.22 -17.44 -31.24
CA LYS A 9 -1.65 -16.10 -31.06
C LYS A 9 -0.76 -16.13 -29.81
N LYS A 10 0.57 -16.17 -30.02
CA LYS A 10 1.52 -15.83 -28.96
C LYS A 10 1.19 -14.42 -28.47
N LYS A 11 0.95 -14.26 -27.15
CA LYS A 11 1.05 -12.95 -26.51
C LYS A 11 2.46 -12.44 -26.82
N LYS A 12 2.57 -11.21 -27.34
CA LYS A 12 3.87 -10.53 -27.37
C LYS A 12 4.27 -10.40 -25.92
N ASP A 13 5.38 -11.05 -25.54
CA ASP A 13 6.10 -10.66 -24.35
C ASP A 13 6.50 -9.20 -24.61
N GLU A 14 5.82 -8.27 -23.93
CA GLU A 14 6.30 -6.90 -23.85
C GLU A 14 7.67 -7.00 -23.19
N GLU A 15 8.72 -6.64 -23.93
CA GLU A 15 10.05 -6.49 -23.35
C GLU A 15 9.89 -5.52 -22.17
N PRO A 16 10.36 -5.87 -20.96
CA PRO A 16 10.32 -4.94 -19.85
C PRO A 16 11.09 -3.70 -20.30
N SER A 17 10.40 -2.56 -20.41
CA SER A 17 11.01 -1.26 -20.65
C SER A 17 11.70 -0.82 -19.36
N PHE A 18 12.72 -1.56 -18.98
CA PHE A 18 13.43 -1.41 -17.72
C PHE A 18 14.80 -0.83 -18.04
N ASP A 19 15.04 0.40 -17.59
CA ASP A 19 16.35 1.01 -17.61
C ASP A 19 17.09 0.63 -16.30
N PRO A 20 18.04 -0.32 -16.34
CA PRO A 20 18.77 -0.74 -15.15
C PRO A 20 19.67 0.37 -14.58
N THR A 21 19.89 1.46 -15.32
CA THR A 21 20.74 2.58 -14.92
C THR A 21 19.98 3.68 -14.19
N ASN A 22 18.65 3.62 -14.16
CA ASN A 22 17.78 4.58 -13.48
C ASN A 22 16.73 3.89 -12.61
N LEU A 23 17.22 3.13 -11.63
CA LEU A 23 16.41 2.46 -10.63
C LEU A 23 15.92 3.44 -9.56
N THR A 24 14.61 3.63 -9.48
CA THR A 24 13.95 4.42 -8.43
C THR A 24 12.89 3.55 -7.75
N LEU A 25 12.46 3.91 -6.55
CA LEU A 25 11.39 3.16 -5.86
C LEU A 25 10.07 3.16 -6.66
N LYS A 26 9.88 4.12 -7.55
CA LYS A 26 8.72 4.24 -8.44
C LYS A 26 8.73 3.22 -9.58
N SER A 27 9.91 2.70 -9.95
CA SER A 27 10.04 1.69 -11.01
C SER A 27 9.97 0.25 -10.49
N LEU A 28 9.58 0.05 -9.22
CA LEU A 28 9.42 -1.27 -8.64
C LEU A 28 8.31 -2.07 -9.35
N GLY A 29 8.69 -3.25 -9.84
CA GLY A 29 7.80 -4.23 -10.42
C GLY A 29 7.49 -5.36 -9.44
N GLN A 30 6.37 -6.06 -9.65
CA GLN A 30 6.08 -7.29 -8.92
C GLN A 30 7.20 -8.31 -9.16
N GLY A 31 7.68 -8.94 -8.09
CA GLY A 31 8.82 -9.87 -8.10
C GLY A 31 10.20 -9.20 -7.97
N TYR A 32 10.28 -7.87 -7.93
CA TYR A 32 11.55 -7.17 -7.72
C TYR A 32 12.03 -7.37 -6.28
N LEU A 33 13.35 -7.26 -6.08
CA LEU A 33 13.99 -7.36 -4.78
C LEU A 33 14.28 -5.97 -4.22
N VAL A 34 13.96 -5.76 -2.95
CA VAL A 34 14.22 -4.52 -2.21
C VAL A 34 15.02 -4.85 -0.96
N ASP A 35 16.21 -4.28 -0.84
CA ASP A 35 17.01 -4.40 0.38
C ASP A 35 16.71 -3.24 1.34
N TYR A 36 16.30 -3.58 2.56
CA TYR A 36 16.01 -2.61 3.61
C TYR A 36 16.44 -3.14 4.97
N ASN A 37 17.23 -2.37 5.72
CA ASN A 37 17.76 -2.73 7.04
C ASN A 37 18.39 -4.14 7.09
N PHE A 38 19.29 -4.44 6.15
CA PHE A 38 20.00 -5.72 6.02
C PHE A 38 19.10 -6.94 5.78
N LYS A 39 17.87 -6.72 5.29
CA LYS A 39 16.94 -7.79 4.90
C LYS A 39 16.41 -7.53 3.49
N THR A 40 16.36 -8.59 2.68
CA THR A 40 15.87 -8.55 1.30
C THR A 40 14.41 -8.96 1.26
N TYR A 41 13.58 -8.13 0.63
CA TYR A 41 12.14 -8.34 0.45
C TYR A 41 11.81 -8.49 -1.03
N VAL A 42 10.77 -9.27 -1.31
CA VAL A 42 10.18 -9.38 -2.65
C VAL A 42 8.96 -8.47 -2.71
N VAL A 43 8.82 -7.68 -3.79
CA VAL A 43 7.58 -6.96 -4.09
C VAL A 43 6.50 -7.99 -4.47
N GLU A 44 5.61 -8.31 -3.55
CA GLU A 44 4.56 -9.31 -3.77
C GLU A 44 3.36 -8.71 -4.49
N LYS A 45 2.98 -7.47 -4.14
CA LYS A 45 1.83 -6.76 -4.69
C LYS A 45 2.14 -5.28 -4.85
N ILE A 46 1.42 -4.65 -5.77
CA ILE A 46 1.47 -3.22 -6.05
C ILE A 46 0.04 -2.71 -6.00
N TYR A 47 -0.15 -1.60 -5.32
CA TYR A 47 -1.42 -0.93 -5.13
C TYR A 47 -1.34 0.49 -5.69
N THR A 48 -2.46 0.94 -6.26
CA THR A 48 -2.67 2.34 -6.64
C THR A 48 -3.89 2.84 -5.88
N TYR A 49 -3.73 3.99 -5.24
CA TYR A 49 -4.81 4.72 -4.59
C TYR A 49 -5.19 5.91 -5.45
N ASP A 50 -6.48 6.11 -5.64
CA ASP A 50 -7.10 7.30 -6.24
C ASP A 50 -7.84 8.05 -5.13
N TRP A 51 -7.36 9.26 -4.84
CA TRP A 51 -7.90 10.13 -3.80
C TRP A 51 -8.82 11.23 -4.37
N GLY A 52 -9.13 11.17 -5.67
CA GLY A 52 -9.86 12.20 -6.41
C GLY A 52 -8.95 13.28 -6.98
N GLU A 53 -9.52 14.19 -7.78
CA GLU A 53 -8.82 15.33 -8.39
C GLU A 53 -7.53 14.93 -9.16
N ASP A 54 -7.53 13.75 -9.78
CA ASP A 54 -6.37 13.15 -10.46
C ASP A 54 -5.13 12.97 -9.54
N PHE A 55 -5.31 12.88 -8.23
CA PHE A 55 -4.26 12.61 -7.25
C PHE A 55 -4.15 11.10 -6.96
N TYR A 56 -2.99 10.53 -7.30
CA TYR A 56 -2.72 9.10 -7.16
C TYR A 56 -1.48 8.85 -6.32
N THR A 57 -1.54 7.82 -5.48
CA THR A 57 -0.37 7.34 -4.73
C THR A 57 -0.18 5.84 -4.93
N HIS A 58 1.01 5.34 -4.60
CA HIS A 58 1.36 3.94 -4.80
C HIS A 58 1.82 3.29 -3.51
N GLU A 59 1.42 2.03 -3.30
CA GLU A 59 1.95 1.22 -2.20
C GLU A 59 2.43 -0.14 -2.68
N PHE A 60 3.53 -0.61 -2.11
CA PHE A 60 4.16 -1.87 -2.43
C PHE A 60 4.13 -2.78 -1.22
N LYS A 61 3.49 -3.94 -1.34
CA LYS A 61 3.60 -4.99 -0.32
C LYS A 61 4.91 -5.73 -0.50
N LEU A 62 5.80 -5.61 0.49
CA LEU A 62 7.12 -6.20 0.52
C LEU A 62 7.13 -7.38 1.50
N VAL A 63 7.57 -8.56 1.05
CA VAL A 63 7.53 -9.79 1.86
C VAL A 63 8.91 -10.42 1.96
N ALA A 64 9.31 -10.79 3.18
CA ALA A 64 10.54 -11.50 3.46
C ALA A 64 10.31 -12.56 4.55
N GLY A 65 9.92 -13.77 4.13
CA GLY A 65 9.53 -14.84 5.04
C GLY A 65 8.19 -14.53 5.70
N ASP A 66 8.21 -14.37 7.03
CA ASP A 66 7.07 -14.01 7.87
C ASP A 66 6.90 -12.50 8.10
N ASP A 67 7.87 -11.70 7.65
CA ASP A 67 7.85 -10.25 7.79
C ASP A 67 7.25 -9.60 6.55
N ILE A 68 6.24 -8.77 6.79
CA ILE A 68 5.51 -8.02 5.77
C ILE A 68 5.65 -6.56 6.13
N MET A 69 6.08 -5.75 5.17
CA MET A 69 5.98 -4.31 5.27
C MET A 69 5.31 -3.75 4.02
N TYR A 70 4.87 -2.51 4.13
CA TYR A 70 4.34 -1.75 3.03
C TYR A 70 5.19 -0.51 2.83
N LEU A 71 5.55 -0.24 1.58
CA LEU A 71 6.19 0.99 1.16
C LEU A 71 5.15 1.82 0.43
N HIS A 72 4.72 2.91 1.04
CA HIS A 72 3.86 3.91 0.41
C HIS A 72 4.70 5.06 -0.13
N ILE A 73 4.32 5.54 -1.31
CA ILE A 73 4.95 6.66 -2.02
C ILE A 73 3.87 7.65 -2.37
N GLU A 74 4.04 8.87 -1.87
CA GLU A 74 3.20 10.02 -2.17
C GLU A 74 4.02 11.07 -2.90
N GLU A 75 3.45 11.62 -3.97
CA GLU A 75 4.07 12.68 -4.77
C GLU A 75 3.12 13.87 -4.85
N ASP A 76 3.34 14.84 -3.99
CA ASP A 76 2.69 16.15 -4.08
C ASP A 76 3.77 17.22 -4.32
N ASP A 77 3.97 18.17 -3.39
CA ASP A 77 5.06 19.16 -3.47
C ASP A 77 6.45 18.52 -3.28
N GLU A 78 6.56 17.56 -2.36
CA GLU A 78 7.75 16.75 -2.12
C GLU A 78 7.38 15.26 -2.18
N THR A 79 8.33 14.40 -2.55
CA THR A 79 8.08 12.95 -2.52
C THR A 79 8.28 12.42 -1.10
N GLU A 80 7.22 11.88 -0.53
CA GLU A 80 7.25 11.22 0.78
C GLU A 80 7.30 9.70 0.63
N TYR A 81 8.06 9.06 1.51
CA TYR A 81 8.20 7.60 1.57
C TYR A 81 7.89 7.11 2.96
N THR A 82 6.92 6.22 3.07
CA THR A 82 6.47 5.71 4.36
C THR A 82 6.61 4.19 4.37
N ILE A 83 7.27 3.66 5.41
CA ILE A 83 7.33 2.22 5.67
C ILE A 83 6.41 1.88 6.83
N THR A 84 5.40 1.06 6.59
CA THR A 84 4.48 0.58 7.63
C THR A 84 4.54 -0.93 7.76
N ARG A 85 4.05 -1.44 8.89
CA ARG A 85 3.85 -2.88 9.13
C ARG A 85 2.41 -3.13 9.55
N PRO A 86 1.80 -4.23 9.11
CA PRO A 86 0.45 -4.55 9.51
C PRO A 86 0.41 -4.84 11.01
N VAL A 87 -0.57 -4.23 11.69
CA VAL A 87 -0.85 -4.47 13.11
C VAL A 87 -2.28 -4.98 13.20
N ASN A 88 -2.50 -6.00 14.04
CA ASN A 88 -3.85 -6.43 14.31
C ASN A 88 -4.59 -5.32 15.07
N ILE A 89 -5.72 -4.85 14.52
CA ILE A 89 -6.53 -3.78 15.11
C ILE A 89 -6.90 -4.03 16.58
N LEU A 90 -7.07 -5.28 16.98
CA LEU A 90 -7.37 -5.68 18.36
C LEU A 90 -6.16 -5.51 19.31
N GLN A 91 -4.94 -5.48 18.78
CA GLN A 91 -3.73 -5.16 19.55
C GLN A 91 -3.56 -3.66 19.78
N ILE A 92 -4.22 -2.82 18.98
CA ILE A 92 -4.25 -1.36 19.18
C ILE A 92 -5.27 -1.05 20.27
N ASP A 93 -6.54 -1.40 20.02
CA ASP A 93 -7.62 -1.28 20.99
C ASP A 93 -8.74 -2.27 20.62
N GLU A 94 -9.07 -3.20 21.52
CA GLU A 94 -10.12 -4.21 21.32
C GLU A 94 -11.50 -3.61 21.01
N LYS A 95 -11.75 -2.35 21.40
CA LYS A 95 -13.01 -1.65 21.14
C LYS A 95 -13.07 -1.01 19.75
N LEU A 96 -11.93 -0.85 19.08
CA LEU A 96 -11.83 -0.08 17.85
C LEU A 96 -12.71 -0.62 16.71
N PRO A 97 -12.82 -1.95 16.47
CA PRO A 97 -13.72 -2.46 15.43
C PRO A 97 -15.19 -2.16 15.72
N HIS A 98 -15.61 -2.26 17.00
CA HIS A 98 -16.97 -1.92 17.40
C HIS A 98 -17.23 -0.41 17.26
N GLN A 99 -16.26 0.41 17.62
CA GLN A 99 -16.31 1.86 17.48
C GLN A 99 -16.52 2.27 16.01
N ILE A 100 -15.67 1.79 15.10
CA ILE A 100 -15.78 2.07 13.66
C ILE A 100 -17.13 1.58 13.13
N LYS A 101 -17.57 0.38 13.51
CA LYS A 101 -18.85 -0.17 13.04
C LYS A 101 -20.07 0.62 13.54
N MET A 102 -20.04 1.10 14.78
CA MET A 102 -21.19 1.75 15.41
C MET A 102 -21.28 3.24 15.07
N PHE A 103 -20.14 3.90 14.88
CA PHE A 103 -20.05 5.35 14.69
C PHE A 103 -19.50 5.76 13.32
N GLU A 104 -19.19 4.80 12.46
CA GLU A 104 -18.58 4.99 11.13
C GLU A 104 -17.24 5.76 11.20
N LYS A 105 -16.59 5.74 12.37
CA LYS A 105 -15.35 6.47 12.63
C LYS A 105 -14.59 5.87 13.83
N PRO A 106 -13.26 5.78 13.78
CA PRO A 106 -12.43 5.39 14.93
C PRO A 106 -12.34 6.51 16.00
N PHE A 107 -11.62 6.25 17.09
CA PHE A 107 -11.32 7.28 18.09
C PHE A 107 -10.35 8.33 17.54
N ASP A 108 -10.51 9.62 17.89
CA ASP A 108 -9.58 10.68 17.46
C ASP A 108 -8.16 10.52 18.03
N LYS A 109 -7.99 9.70 19.07
CA LYS A 109 -6.72 9.39 19.72
C LYS A 109 -6.61 7.89 19.96
N LEU A 110 -5.46 7.34 19.58
CA LEU A 110 -5.11 5.93 19.81
C LEU A 110 -3.87 5.84 20.70
N THR A 111 -3.76 4.74 21.45
CA THR A 111 -2.56 4.41 22.22
C THR A 111 -2.09 3.04 21.80
N TRP A 112 -0.86 2.93 21.33
CA TRP A 112 -0.26 1.69 20.88
C TRP A 112 1.21 1.65 21.29
N ASN A 113 1.69 0.52 21.80
CA ASN A 113 3.07 0.37 22.30
C ASN A 113 3.52 1.46 23.28
N ASN A 114 2.65 1.86 24.22
CA ASN A 114 2.86 2.94 25.20
C ASN A 114 3.09 4.34 24.57
N ARG A 115 2.75 4.52 23.29
CA ARG A 115 2.83 5.79 22.58
C ARG A 115 1.44 6.27 22.19
N SER A 116 1.30 7.60 22.14
CA SER A 116 0.06 8.30 21.86
C SER A 116 0.05 8.80 20.41
N TYR A 117 -1.00 8.46 19.68
CA TYR A 117 -1.21 8.87 18.29
C TYR A 117 -2.49 9.72 18.20
N LYS A 118 -2.43 10.82 17.45
CA LYS A 118 -3.58 11.72 17.24
C LYS A 118 -3.92 11.74 15.76
N MET A 119 -5.21 11.59 15.45
CA MET A 119 -5.73 11.63 14.08
C MET A 119 -5.39 12.97 13.43
N GLN A 120 -4.82 12.92 12.24
CA GLN A 120 -4.46 14.09 11.43
C GLN A 120 -5.42 14.25 10.26
N SER A 121 -5.81 13.14 9.63
CA SER A 121 -6.63 13.12 8.42
C SER A 121 -7.69 12.02 8.47
N GLU A 122 -8.73 12.24 7.68
CA GLU A 122 -9.72 11.25 7.27
C GLU A 122 -9.90 11.44 5.76
N SER A 123 -9.61 10.40 5.00
CA SER A 123 -9.59 10.44 3.53
C SER A 123 -10.40 9.27 2.99
N ALA A 124 -11.29 9.54 2.06
CA ALA A 124 -11.97 8.50 1.29
C ALA A 124 -11.34 8.41 -0.10
N GLY A 125 -11.18 7.20 -0.61
CA GLY A 125 -10.58 6.98 -1.91
C GLY A 125 -10.98 5.65 -2.51
N TYR A 126 -10.31 5.31 -3.61
CA TYR A 126 -10.42 4.01 -4.26
C TYR A 126 -9.05 3.34 -4.36
N LEU A 127 -9.02 2.05 -4.07
CA LEU A 127 -7.82 1.20 -4.14
C LEU A 127 -7.94 0.25 -5.34
N ASN A 128 -6.86 0.11 -6.09
CA ASN A 128 -6.69 -0.94 -7.11
C ASN A 128 -5.42 -1.76 -6.85
N GLU A 129 -5.57 -3.08 -6.78
CA GLU A 129 -4.44 -4.01 -6.81
C GLU A 129 -4.04 -4.25 -8.28
N LYS A 130 -2.77 -3.99 -8.60
CA LYS A 130 -2.25 -4.16 -9.95
C LYS A 130 -2.53 -5.57 -10.48
N GLY A 131 -3.12 -5.63 -11.67
CA GLY A 131 -3.54 -6.89 -12.30
C GLY A 131 -4.97 -7.30 -11.98
N ARG A 132 -5.71 -6.50 -11.21
CA ARG A 132 -7.16 -6.60 -11.07
C ARG A 132 -7.87 -5.45 -11.76
N ASP A 133 -9.07 -5.73 -12.27
CA ASP A 133 -9.88 -4.77 -13.01
C ASP A 133 -10.82 -3.96 -12.10
N ASN A 134 -10.88 -4.27 -10.81
CA ASN A 134 -11.79 -3.62 -9.86
C ASN A 134 -11.07 -2.56 -9.01
N TRP A 135 -11.79 -1.47 -8.75
CA TRP A 135 -11.46 -0.47 -7.76
C TRP A 135 -12.35 -0.69 -6.53
N GLU A 136 -11.78 -0.62 -5.35
CA GLU A 136 -12.47 -0.84 -4.06
C GLU A 136 -12.49 0.48 -3.30
N ALA A 137 -13.68 0.97 -2.96
CA ALA A 137 -13.80 2.18 -2.14
C ALA A 137 -13.37 1.88 -0.71
N PHE A 138 -12.64 2.80 -0.10
CA PHE A 138 -12.15 2.66 1.27
C PHE A 138 -12.10 4.02 1.97
N ILE A 139 -12.02 3.99 3.30
CA ILE A 139 -11.72 5.16 4.13
C ILE A 139 -10.43 4.89 4.89
N CYS A 140 -9.51 5.86 4.87
CA CYS A 140 -8.29 5.88 5.66
C CYS A 140 -8.36 6.94 6.75
N TRP A 141 -7.92 6.59 7.95
CA TRP A 141 -7.66 7.52 9.04
C TRP A 141 -6.19 7.44 9.40
N ASP A 142 -5.44 8.52 9.16
CA ASP A 142 -4.03 8.59 9.52
C ASP A 142 -3.84 9.31 10.86
N TYR A 143 -2.98 8.73 11.67
CA TYR A 143 -2.60 9.24 12.96
C TYR A 143 -1.10 9.46 13.00
N MET A 144 -0.70 10.54 13.65
CA MET A 144 0.71 10.84 13.88
C MET A 144 1.03 10.75 15.38
N ALA A 145 2.20 10.20 15.69
CA ALA A 145 2.74 10.22 17.03
C ALA A 145 2.98 11.66 17.48
N THR A 146 2.80 11.92 18.78
CA THR A 146 2.99 13.28 19.32
C THR A 146 4.45 13.66 19.56
N ASP A 147 5.37 12.70 19.45
CA ASP A 147 6.78 12.79 19.87
C ASP A 147 7.78 12.31 18.81
N SER A 148 7.31 11.89 17.63
CA SER A 148 8.13 11.33 16.55
C SER A 148 7.36 11.37 15.21
N ASP A 149 8.05 11.05 14.12
CA ASP A 149 7.47 10.96 12.77
C ASP A 149 6.79 9.61 12.50
N GLU A 150 6.50 8.83 13.55
CA GLU A 150 5.77 7.57 13.41
C GLU A 150 4.30 7.84 13.10
N ILE A 151 3.78 7.04 12.18
CA ILE A 151 2.38 7.06 11.82
C ILE A 151 1.68 5.76 12.22
N LEU A 152 0.36 5.84 12.28
CA LEU A 152 -0.54 4.69 12.36
C LEU A 152 -1.70 4.98 11.42
N SER A 153 -1.96 4.09 10.47
CA SER A 153 -3.09 4.20 9.54
C SER A 153 -4.11 3.12 9.85
N VAL A 154 -5.38 3.48 9.84
CA VAL A 154 -6.52 2.57 9.98
C VAL A 154 -7.36 2.68 8.72
N GLU A 155 -7.64 1.55 8.07
CA GLU A 155 -8.40 1.50 6.82
C GLU A 155 -9.68 0.66 6.99
N GLN A 156 -10.77 1.06 6.33
CA GLN A 156 -12.05 0.33 6.26
C GLN A 156 -12.51 0.13 4.82
#